data_AF-A0A0Q9ANA0-F1
#
_entry.id   AF-A0A0Q9ANA0-F1
#
_cell.length_a   1.000
_cell.length_b   1.000
_cell.length_c   1.000
_cell.angle_alpha   90.00
_cell.angle_beta   90.00
_cell.angle_gamma   90.00
#
_symmetry.space_group_name_H-M   'P 1'
#
loop_
_entity.id
_entity.type
_entity.pdbx_description
1 polymer ?
#
loop_
_entity_poly.entity_id
_entity_poly.type
_entity_poly.pdbx_seq_one_letter_code
_entity_poly.pdbx_strand_id
1 'polypeptide(L)'
;MTAVTPQAASTPNTGQKRQSERTRVLEERPVNLDGFVQEWPEVGMVAMDSEFDPEPSVRVVDGAIVEMDGRARADFDFLDQFIADHAIDVATTEQSMAIPAQEIAAMLVDPRVTRDEVIAVTGGLTPAKLLEVVKTMNIVEIMMGMQKMRARRTPANQAHCTSARDNPLQVACEAAEASLRGFSEVETTLGVVRYAPLVAMALQIGSQVGTGGRLTQCALEEATELELGMRGITAYAETISVYGTESVFVDGDDTPYSKAFLAAAYASRGIKMRFTSGTGSEVQMGNAEGRSMLYLEIRCILVTKGAGVQGLQNGSISCIGVPGAVPAGIRAVAAENLIASAVDLECASGNDQSFSHSPMRRVARLLPQMMPGTDFITSGYSATPNYDNMFAGSNVDAEDFDDFNTIQRDLQIDGGLQHVKEADILAARHRAGKALQAVFRYLELPAISDAEIEAAVYAHGSRELIPRDVLEDLKGAQQVMDRNVTGLDLVKALESTGFSDVAENLLTVLRQRVSGDLLQTSAIMTRDLQPLSAVNDRNDYAGPGTGYRPSGARWEEMKRLRHVTSAENPEVEVD
;
A
#
# COMPACT_ATOMS: atom_id res chain seq x y z
N MET A 1 27.94 25.94 44.64
CA MET A 1 27.11 26.41 45.76
C MET A 1 26.23 27.54 45.25
N THR A 2 24.95 27.25 45.06
CA THR A 2 23.85 28.21 44.97
C THR A 2 22.61 27.42 45.38
N ALA A 3 21.84 28.03 46.30
CA ALA A 3 20.98 27.35 47.25
C ALA A 3 19.73 26.72 46.63
N VAL A 4 19.43 25.48 47.03
CA VAL A 4 18.13 24.83 46.82
C VAL A 4 17.17 25.38 47.86
N THR A 5 16.14 26.09 47.42
CA THR A 5 15.03 26.52 48.26
C THR A 5 14.13 25.31 48.56
N PRO A 6 13.75 25.02 49.82
CA PRO A 6 12.82 23.94 50.11
C PRO A 6 11.41 24.36 49.70
N GLN A 7 10.80 23.63 48.76
CA GLN A 7 9.37 23.76 48.48
C GLN A 7 8.58 23.29 49.71
N ALA A 8 7.68 24.15 50.18
CA ALA A 8 6.82 23.89 51.34
C ALA A 8 5.94 22.67 51.10
N ALA A 9 5.90 21.77 52.08
CA ALA A 9 5.00 20.63 52.10
C ALA A 9 3.55 21.12 52.11
N SER A 10 2.84 20.96 51.00
CA SER A 10 1.40 21.16 50.91
C SER A 10 0.69 20.09 51.74
N THR A 11 -0.17 20.54 52.64
CA THR A 11 -1.04 19.70 53.49
C THR A 11 -1.89 18.77 52.63
N PRO A 12 -2.05 17.47 52.97
CA PRO A 12 -2.85 16.56 52.14
C PRO A 12 -4.32 16.97 52.20
N ASN A 13 -4.88 17.31 51.04
CA ASN A 13 -6.30 17.55 50.85
C ASN A 13 -7.05 16.22 51.05
N THR A 14 -7.76 16.06 52.17
CA THR A 14 -8.32 14.79 52.68
C THR A 14 -9.52 14.23 51.90
N GLY A 15 -9.78 14.73 50.69
CA GLY A 15 -10.86 14.27 49.81
C GLY A 15 -10.43 13.78 48.42
N GLN A 16 -9.17 14.00 48.01
CA GLN A 16 -8.66 13.50 46.72
C GLN A 16 -7.99 12.15 46.95
N LYS A 17 -8.49 11.09 46.29
CA LYS A 17 -7.79 9.81 46.23
C LYS A 17 -6.38 10.08 45.70
N ARG A 18 -5.36 9.76 46.50
CA ARG A 18 -3.96 9.90 46.09
C ARG A 18 -3.71 8.95 44.91
N GLN A 19 -3.46 9.50 43.74
CA GLN A 19 -3.10 8.72 42.55
C GLN A 19 -1.60 8.43 42.55
N SER A 20 -1.20 7.28 41.98
CA SER A 20 0.21 6.97 41.74
C SER A 20 0.74 7.86 40.62
N GLU A 21 1.84 8.59 40.86
CA GLU A 21 2.50 9.38 39.81
C GLU A 21 2.94 8.53 38.62
N ARG A 22 3.31 7.27 38.87
CA ARG A 22 3.63 6.32 37.79
C ARG A 22 2.40 6.08 36.91
N THR A 23 1.24 5.93 37.51
CA THR A 23 -0.02 5.72 36.77
C THR A 23 -0.38 6.96 35.96
N ARG A 24 -0.21 8.17 36.51
CA ARG A 24 -0.43 9.42 35.77
C ARG A 24 0.46 9.52 34.52
N VAL A 25 1.77 9.26 34.67
CA VAL A 25 2.70 9.24 33.52
C VAL A 25 2.32 8.16 32.49
N LEU A 26 1.86 6.99 32.95
CA LEU A 26 1.39 5.93 32.05
C LEU A 26 0.11 6.35 31.32
N GLU A 27 -0.88 6.93 32.00
CA GLU A 27 -2.15 7.41 31.43
C GLU A 27 -1.91 8.49 30.35
N GLU A 28 -0.91 9.36 30.56
CA GLU A 28 -0.51 10.41 29.61
C GLU A 28 0.25 9.88 28.36
N ARG A 29 0.58 8.57 28.29
CA ARG A 29 1.26 8.01 27.10
C ARG A 29 0.35 8.02 25.88
N PRO A 30 0.87 8.35 24.67
CA PRO A 30 0.06 8.45 23.46
C PRO A 30 -0.76 7.20 23.12
N VAL A 31 -0.24 6.00 23.43
CA VAL A 31 -0.95 4.73 23.15
C VAL A 31 -2.33 4.65 23.81
N ASN A 32 -2.59 5.36 24.91
CA ASN A 32 -3.91 5.33 25.56
C ASN A 32 -4.95 6.22 24.88
N LEU A 33 -4.55 6.96 23.83
CA LEU A 33 -5.46 7.65 22.93
C LEU A 33 -5.99 6.71 21.83
N ASP A 34 -5.40 5.53 21.69
CA ASP A 34 -5.85 4.53 20.72
C ASP A 34 -7.16 3.88 21.18
N GLY A 35 -8.03 3.55 20.22
CA GLY A 35 -9.26 2.81 20.48
C GLY A 35 -8.96 1.32 20.67
N PHE A 36 -9.02 0.83 21.91
CA PHE A 36 -9.01 -0.61 22.20
C PHE A 36 -10.39 -1.06 22.65
N VAL A 37 -10.85 -2.20 22.16
CA VAL A 37 -12.15 -2.78 22.50
C VAL A 37 -12.01 -4.26 22.85
N GLN A 38 -13.01 -4.78 23.58
CA GLN A 38 -13.16 -6.22 23.74
C GLN A 38 -13.69 -6.82 22.43
N GLU A 39 -13.38 -8.09 22.19
CA GLU A 39 -13.93 -8.80 21.03
C GLU A 39 -15.45 -8.85 21.12
N TRP A 40 -16.10 -8.77 19.95
CA TRP A 40 -17.55 -8.91 19.80
C TRP A 40 -17.84 -9.78 18.56
N PRO A 41 -17.75 -11.12 18.71
CA PRO A 41 -17.83 -12.06 17.58
C PRO A 41 -19.13 -11.96 16.78
N GLU A 42 -20.27 -11.70 17.43
CA GLU A 42 -21.58 -11.63 16.76
C GLU A 42 -21.67 -10.53 15.70
N VAL A 43 -20.82 -9.50 15.78
CA VAL A 43 -20.72 -8.42 14.76
C VAL A 43 -19.41 -8.48 13.97
N GLY A 44 -18.65 -9.57 14.11
CA GLY A 44 -17.37 -9.79 13.43
C GLY A 44 -16.20 -8.98 13.99
N MET A 45 -16.35 -8.33 15.16
CA MET A 45 -15.27 -7.58 15.82
C MET A 45 -14.29 -8.53 16.54
N VAL A 46 -13.68 -9.42 15.76
CA VAL A 46 -12.69 -10.42 16.18
C VAL A 46 -11.71 -10.63 15.03
N ALA A 47 -10.42 -10.66 15.34
CA ALA A 47 -9.38 -10.66 14.31
C ALA A 47 -9.37 -11.96 13.47
N MET A 48 -9.39 -13.13 14.12
CA MET A 48 -9.22 -14.43 13.44
C MET A 48 -9.81 -15.65 14.16
N ASP A 49 -10.29 -15.49 15.40
CA ASP A 49 -10.77 -16.58 16.24
C ASP A 49 -12.27 -16.41 16.54
N SER A 50 -13.12 -16.42 15.51
CA SER A 50 -14.58 -16.41 15.71
C SER A 50 -15.12 -17.82 15.87
N GLU A 51 -16.06 -18.00 16.82
CA GLU A 51 -16.86 -19.24 16.92
C GLU A 51 -17.84 -19.40 15.76
N PHE A 52 -18.09 -18.33 15.01
CA PHE A 52 -18.95 -18.33 13.84
C PHE A 52 -18.17 -18.55 12.55
N ASP A 53 -16.84 -18.68 12.54
CA ASP A 53 -16.12 -19.05 11.31
C ASP A 53 -16.47 -20.49 10.90
N PRO A 54 -16.59 -20.79 9.60
CA PRO A 54 -16.93 -22.13 9.17
C PRO A 54 -15.77 -23.11 9.34
N GLU A 55 -16.10 -24.38 9.55
CA GLU A 55 -15.12 -25.47 9.56
C GLU A 55 -14.64 -25.79 8.12
N PRO A 56 -13.33 -26.00 7.89
CA PRO A 56 -12.80 -26.29 6.56
C PRO A 56 -13.40 -27.56 5.96
N SER A 57 -13.95 -27.46 4.76
CA SER A 57 -14.48 -28.62 4.02
C SER A 57 -14.60 -28.32 2.53
N VAL A 58 -14.47 -29.37 1.70
CA VAL A 58 -14.70 -29.29 0.26
C VAL A 58 -15.26 -30.62 -0.22
N ARG A 59 -16.11 -30.58 -1.24
CA ARG A 59 -16.53 -31.77 -1.99
C ARG A 59 -16.64 -31.47 -3.47
N VAL A 60 -16.02 -32.33 -4.29
CA VAL A 60 -16.04 -32.19 -5.74
C VAL A 60 -16.90 -33.30 -6.36
N VAL A 61 -17.79 -32.93 -7.30
CA VAL A 61 -18.57 -33.87 -8.12
C VAL A 61 -18.51 -33.41 -9.56
N ASP A 62 -18.16 -34.33 -10.47
CA ASP A 62 -18.08 -34.07 -11.92
C ASP A 62 -17.23 -32.85 -12.30
N GLY A 63 -16.15 -32.60 -11.54
CA GLY A 63 -15.23 -31.47 -11.77
C GLY A 63 -15.76 -30.11 -11.30
N ALA A 64 -16.78 -30.08 -10.46
CA ALA A 64 -17.30 -28.87 -9.83
C ALA A 64 -17.33 -29.00 -8.30
N ILE A 65 -16.98 -27.93 -7.59
CA ILE A 65 -17.12 -27.85 -6.14
C ILE A 65 -18.61 -27.74 -5.80
N VAL A 66 -19.16 -28.76 -5.14
CA VAL A 66 -20.58 -28.83 -4.74
C VAL A 66 -20.81 -28.52 -3.26
N GLU A 67 -19.73 -28.35 -2.50
CA GLU A 67 -19.71 -27.96 -1.09
C GLU A 67 -18.38 -27.27 -0.78
N MET A 68 -18.42 -26.17 -0.04
CA MET A 68 -17.24 -25.44 0.42
C MET A 68 -17.52 -24.87 1.81
N ASP A 69 -16.61 -25.10 2.75
CA ASP A 69 -16.63 -24.56 4.12
C ASP A 69 -18.01 -24.72 4.82
N GLY A 70 -18.55 -25.93 4.74
CA GLY A 70 -19.80 -26.33 5.38
C GLY A 70 -21.07 -25.88 4.66
N ARG A 71 -20.95 -25.18 3.52
CA ARG A 71 -22.07 -24.69 2.73
C ARG A 71 -22.24 -25.52 1.46
N ALA A 72 -23.46 -25.96 1.18
CA ALA A 72 -23.78 -26.63 -0.07
C ALA A 72 -23.86 -25.61 -1.22
N ARG A 73 -23.50 -26.02 -2.44
CA ARG A 73 -23.54 -25.15 -3.63
C ARG A 73 -24.91 -24.51 -3.89
N ALA A 74 -26.00 -25.18 -3.54
CA ALA A 74 -27.36 -24.64 -3.68
C ALA A 74 -27.62 -23.43 -2.76
N ASP A 75 -26.83 -23.29 -1.69
CA ASP A 75 -26.94 -22.21 -0.73
C ASP A 75 -25.87 -21.15 -0.95
N PHE A 76 -24.90 -21.35 -1.87
CA PHE A 76 -23.83 -20.39 -2.13
C PHE A 76 -24.37 -18.99 -2.41
N ASP A 77 -23.71 -18.01 -1.81
CA ASP A 77 -23.84 -16.62 -2.21
C ASP A 77 -22.94 -16.34 -3.44
N PHE A 78 -22.97 -15.12 -4.00
CA PHE A 78 -22.17 -14.83 -5.19
C PHE A 78 -20.66 -14.92 -4.94
N LEU A 79 -20.18 -14.79 -3.69
CA LEU A 79 -18.76 -14.89 -3.33
C LEU A 79 -18.35 -16.35 -3.32
N ASP A 80 -19.13 -17.19 -2.65
CA ASP A 80 -18.90 -18.63 -2.59
C ASP A 80 -18.92 -19.24 -3.98
N GLN A 81 -19.92 -18.86 -4.78
CA GLN A 81 -20.06 -19.30 -6.17
C GLN A 81 -18.85 -18.88 -7.01
N PHE A 82 -18.41 -17.63 -6.89
CA PHE A 82 -17.27 -17.11 -7.64
C PHE A 82 -15.95 -17.77 -7.24
N ILE A 83 -15.70 -17.91 -5.93
CA ILE A 83 -14.50 -18.55 -5.38
C ILE A 83 -14.43 -20.03 -5.83
N ALA A 84 -15.53 -20.75 -5.67
CA ALA A 84 -15.62 -22.17 -6.02
C ALA A 84 -15.39 -22.44 -7.51
N ASP A 85 -15.80 -21.50 -8.38
CA ASP A 85 -15.73 -21.68 -9.83
C ASP A 85 -14.45 -21.12 -10.46
N HIS A 86 -13.78 -20.17 -9.80
CA HIS A 86 -12.69 -19.40 -10.42
C HIS A 86 -11.38 -19.36 -9.62
N ALA A 87 -11.41 -19.52 -8.30
CA ALA A 87 -10.25 -19.26 -7.45
C ALA A 87 -9.51 -20.53 -7.00
N ILE A 88 -10.25 -21.62 -6.74
CA ILE A 88 -9.70 -22.86 -6.20
C ILE A 88 -9.37 -23.84 -7.33
N ASP A 89 -8.18 -24.45 -7.28
CA ASP A 89 -7.81 -25.53 -8.18
C ASP A 89 -8.62 -26.80 -7.85
N VAL A 90 -9.73 -26.98 -8.58
CA VAL A 90 -10.65 -28.10 -8.42
C VAL A 90 -9.96 -29.46 -8.63
N ALA A 91 -8.87 -29.51 -9.42
CA ALA A 91 -8.18 -30.78 -9.69
C ALA A 91 -7.40 -31.29 -8.48
N THR A 92 -6.93 -30.39 -7.61
CA THR A 92 -6.08 -30.72 -6.45
C THR A 92 -6.75 -30.47 -5.11
N THR A 93 -7.88 -29.76 -5.07
CA THR A 93 -8.51 -29.28 -3.83
C THR A 93 -8.75 -30.36 -2.78
N GLU A 94 -9.31 -31.52 -3.13
CA GLU A 94 -9.57 -32.60 -2.15
C GLU A 94 -8.28 -33.16 -1.54
N GLN A 95 -7.20 -33.23 -2.33
CA GLN A 95 -5.89 -33.67 -1.86
C GLN A 95 -5.24 -32.60 -0.97
N SER A 96 -5.27 -31.33 -1.39
CA SER A 96 -4.69 -30.21 -0.64
C SER A 96 -5.42 -30.01 0.70
N MET A 97 -6.74 -30.10 0.71
CA MET A 97 -7.58 -29.98 1.91
C MET A 97 -7.36 -31.12 2.91
N ALA A 98 -6.92 -32.29 2.46
CA ALA A 98 -6.59 -33.43 3.32
C ALA A 98 -5.27 -33.26 4.08
N ILE A 99 -4.39 -32.32 3.68
CA ILE A 99 -3.13 -32.06 4.38
C ILE A 99 -3.45 -31.33 5.71
N PRO A 100 -2.91 -31.77 6.85
CA PRO A 100 -3.09 -31.08 8.13
C PRO A 100 -2.59 -29.63 8.07
N ALA A 101 -3.32 -28.70 8.67
CA ALA A 101 -3.00 -27.27 8.61
C ALA A 101 -1.58 -26.95 9.13
N GLN A 102 -1.13 -27.65 10.16
CA GLN A 102 0.22 -27.53 10.73
C GLN A 102 1.31 -27.99 9.74
N GLU A 103 1.03 -28.97 8.89
CA GLU A 103 1.99 -29.42 7.88
C GLU A 103 2.11 -28.39 6.75
N ILE A 104 1.01 -27.76 6.33
CA ILE A 104 1.03 -26.65 5.37
C ILE A 104 1.74 -25.42 5.96
N ALA A 105 1.49 -25.10 7.23
CA ALA A 105 2.22 -24.04 7.94
C ALA A 105 3.73 -24.34 8.03
N ALA A 106 4.11 -25.59 8.26
CA ALA A 106 5.50 -26.03 8.21
C ALA A 106 6.09 -25.89 6.79
N MET A 107 5.34 -26.22 5.74
CA MET A 107 5.75 -26.00 4.36
C MET A 107 6.04 -24.53 4.08
N LEU A 108 5.26 -23.58 4.64
CA LEU A 108 5.49 -22.14 4.47
C LEU A 108 6.84 -21.68 5.06
N VAL A 109 7.31 -22.28 6.15
CA VAL A 109 8.55 -21.85 6.83
C VAL A 109 9.77 -22.71 6.54
N ASP A 110 9.59 -23.95 6.04
CA ASP A 110 10.71 -24.83 5.70
C ASP A 110 11.44 -24.30 4.46
N PRO A 111 12.75 -23.95 4.57
CA PRO A 111 13.51 -23.45 3.43
C PRO A 111 13.78 -24.51 2.35
N ARG A 112 13.56 -25.80 2.64
CA ARG A 112 13.72 -26.90 1.68
C ARG A 112 12.51 -27.07 0.77
N VAL A 113 11.36 -26.57 1.19
CA VAL A 113 10.13 -26.56 0.38
C VAL A 113 10.11 -25.26 -0.42
N THR A 114 10.13 -25.39 -1.73
CA THR A 114 10.14 -24.26 -2.66
C THR A 114 8.81 -23.48 -2.63
N ARG A 115 8.85 -22.23 -3.08
CA ARG A 115 7.64 -21.41 -3.25
C ARG A 115 6.58 -22.10 -4.11
N ASP A 116 6.99 -22.79 -5.18
CA ASP A 116 6.07 -23.49 -6.10
C ASP A 116 5.38 -24.68 -5.45
N GLU A 117 6.11 -25.45 -4.64
CA GLU A 117 5.52 -26.57 -3.90
C GLU A 117 4.48 -26.08 -2.88
N VAL A 118 4.69 -24.90 -2.28
CA VAL A 118 3.67 -24.28 -1.42
C VAL A 118 2.46 -23.85 -2.26
N ILE A 119 2.66 -23.16 -3.38
CA ILE A 119 1.57 -22.68 -4.26
C ILE A 119 0.72 -23.82 -4.79
N ALA A 120 1.35 -24.94 -5.15
CA ALA A 120 0.65 -26.13 -5.62
C ALA A 120 -0.33 -26.70 -4.57
N VAL A 121 -0.05 -26.50 -3.29
CA VAL A 121 -0.97 -26.88 -2.21
C VAL A 121 -1.99 -25.77 -1.94
N THR A 122 -1.53 -24.53 -1.74
CA THR A 122 -2.39 -23.40 -1.34
C THR A 122 -3.43 -23.04 -2.38
N GLY A 123 -3.15 -23.25 -3.68
CA GLY A 123 -4.11 -23.06 -4.75
C GLY A 123 -5.35 -23.97 -4.67
N GLY A 124 -5.27 -25.08 -3.94
CA GLY A 124 -6.39 -25.99 -3.72
C GLY A 124 -7.14 -25.78 -2.40
N LEU A 125 -6.75 -24.80 -1.56
CA LEU A 125 -7.33 -24.62 -0.23
C LEU A 125 -8.55 -23.70 -0.26
N THR A 126 -9.54 -23.99 0.58
CA THR A 126 -10.71 -23.13 0.81
C THR A 126 -10.39 -21.95 1.73
N PRO A 127 -11.25 -20.91 1.80
CA PRO A 127 -11.07 -19.81 2.75
C PRO A 127 -10.83 -20.25 4.20
N ALA A 128 -11.66 -21.15 4.73
CA ALA A 128 -11.52 -21.61 6.11
C ALA A 128 -10.23 -22.42 6.33
N LYS A 129 -9.77 -23.18 5.31
CA LYS A 129 -8.52 -23.94 5.44
C LYS A 129 -7.30 -23.02 5.47
N LEU A 130 -7.27 -21.97 4.65
CA LEU A 130 -6.22 -20.96 4.71
C LEU A 130 -6.17 -20.27 6.07
N LEU A 131 -7.34 -19.96 6.65
CA LEU A 131 -7.46 -19.43 8.01
C LEU A 131 -6.89 -20.41 9.04
N GLU A 132 -7.27 -21.69 8.97
CA GLU A 132 -6.78 -22.74 9.86
C GLU A 132 -5.25 -22.83 9.85
N VAL A 133 -4.62 -22.75 8.68
CA VAL A 133 -3.17 -22.78 8.51
C VAL A 133 -2.51 -21.63 9.25
N VAL A 134 -2.88 -20.38 8.97
CA VAL A 134 -2.22 -19.20 9.57
C VAL A 134 -2.50 -19.06 11.07
N LYS A 135 -3.63 -19.59 11.56
CA LYS A 135 -3.93 -19.67 13.00
C LYS A 135 -2.87 -20.45 13.78
N THR A 136 -2.22 -21.42 13.15
CA THR A 136 -1.13 -22.19 13.77
C THR A 136 0.22 -21.46 13.81
N MET A 137 0.34 -20.32 13.12
CA MET A 137 1.61 -19.60 12.93
C MET A 137 1.72 -18.38 13.84
N ASN A 138 2.84 -18.22 14.53
CA ASN A 138 3.16 -16.96 15.22
C ASN A 138 3.70 -15.90 14.23
N ILE A 139 3.89 -14.66 14.69
CA ILE A 139 4.30 -13.55 13.83
C ILE A 139 5.68 -13.75 13.17
N VAL A 140 6.61 -14.46 13.83
CA VAL A 140 7.94 -14.74 13.27
C VAL A 140 7.86 -15.77 12.16
N GLU A 141 7.02 -16.79 12.34
CA GLU A 141 6.74 -17.79 11.30
C GLU A 141 6.03 -17.15 10.10
N ILE A 142 5.11 -16.20 10.34
CA ILE A 142 4.46 -15.44 9.26
C ILE A 142 5.49 -14.63 8.47
N MET A 143 6.40 -13.91 9.14
CA MET A 143 7.50 -13.20 8.46
C MET A 143 8.41 -14.17 7.66
N MET A 144 8.73 -15.33 8.25
CA MET A 144 9.53 -16.35 7.59
C MET A 144 8.85 -16.91 6.33
N GLY A 145 7.54 -17.14 6.38
CA GLY A 145 6.75 -17.50 5.21
C GLY A 145 6.73 -16.37 4.17
N MET A 146 6.56 -15.12 4.60
CA MET A 146 6.39 -13.98 3.70
C MET A 146 7.61 -13.75 2.81
N GLN A 147 8.84 -13.82 3.35
CA GLN A 147 10.05 -13.65 2.52
C GLN A 147 10.21 -14.73 1.44
N LYS A 148 9.61 -15.92 1.64
CA LYS A 148 9.57 -16.99 0.64
C LYS A 148 8.42 -16.80 -0.35
N MET A 149 7.24 -16.42 0.14
CA MET A 149 6.03 -16.37 -0.66
C MET A 149 5.90 -15.10 -1.50
N ARG A 150 6.56 -13.99 -1.14
CA ARG A 150 6.64 -12.78 -1.97
C ARG A 150 6.98 -13.15 -3.41
N ALA A 151 6.27 -12.57 -4.37
CA ALA A 151 6.38 -12.98 -5.77
C ALA A 151 7.65 -12.42 -6.44
N ARG A 152 7.89 -11.10 -6.34
CA ARG A 152 9.13 -10.47 -6.83
C ARG A 152 10.25 -10.62 -5.82
N ARG A 153 11.43 -10.96 -6.30
CA ARG A 153 12.64 -11.13 -5.48
C ARG A 153 12.97 -9.82 -4.78
N THR A 154 13.08 -8.74 -5.52
CA THR A 154 13.41 -7.42 -4.96
C THR A 154 12.15 -6.78 -4.35
N PRO A 155 12.11 -6.42 -3.06
CA PRO A 155 11.00 -5.66 -2.51
C PRO A 155 10.98 -4.24 -3.10
N ALA A 156 9.81 -3.59 -3.15
CA ALA A 156 9.71 -2.15 -3.40
C ALA A 156 8.81 -1.47 -2.37
N ASN A 157 8.47 -0.23 -2.66
CA ASN A 157 7.68 0.63 -1.80
C ASN A 157 6.84 1.59 -2.64
N GLN A 158 5.67 1.95 -2.15
CA GLN A 158 4.74 2.89 -2.77
C GLN A 158 4.48 4.08 -1.83
N ALA A 159 4.25 5.27 -2.38
CA ALA A 159 3.95 6.46 -1.59
C ALA A 159 2.63 7.14 -1.93
N HIS A 160 1.98 7.74 -0.92
CA HIS A 160 0.96 8.75 -1.08
C HIS A 160 1.59 10.13 -1.32
N CYS A 161 1.17 10.82 -2.37
CA CYS A 161 1.52 12.19 -2.71
C CYS A 161 0.21 12.99 -2.85
N THR A 162 -0.24 13.59 -1.75
CA THR A 162 -1.53 14.29 -1.69
C THR A 162 -1.35 15.72 -1.16
N SER A 163 -2.46 16.47 -1.06
CA SER A 163 -2.46 17.81 -0.49
C SER A 163 -3.79 18.04 0.22
N ALA A 164 -3.78 18.59 1.45
CA ALA A 164 -5.02 18.99 2.12
C ALA A 164 -5.81 20.08 1.38
N ARG A 165 -5.22 20.69 0.35
CA ARG A 165 -5.82 21.72 -0.48
C ARG A 165 -6.01 21.28 -1.94
N ASP A 166 -5.82 19.99 -2.24
CA ASP A 166 -5.81 19.44 -3.59
C ASP A 166 -4.88 20.22 -4.55
N ASN A 167 -3.78 20.78 -4.02
CA ASN A 167 -2.91 21.66 -4.78
C ASN A 167 -2.04 20.84 -5.76
N PRO A 168 -2.25 20.95 -7.08
CA PRO A 168 -1.50 20.14 -8.06
C PRO A 168 -0.01 20.44 -8.02
N LEU A 169 0.40 21.68 -7.72
CA LEU A 169 1.81 22.03 -7.64
C LEU A 169 2.52 21.32 -6.48
N GLN A 170 1.85 21.21 -5.32
CA GLN A 170 2.38 20.42 -4.22
C GLN A 170 2.56 18.98 -4.66
N VAL A 171 1.50 18.35 -5.17
CA VAL A 171 1.54 16.94 -5.58
C VAL A 171 2.65 16.65 -6.60
N ALA A 172 2.90 17.56 -7.56
CA ALA A 172 4.02 17.41 -8.49
C ALA A 172 5.40 17.47 -7.79
N CYS A 173 5.59 18.39 -6.84
CA CYS A 173 6.84 18.50 -6.08
C CYS A 173 7.06 17.25 -5.20
N GLU A 174 6.03 16.78 -4.51
CA GLU A 174 6.12 15.60 -3.65
C GLU A 174 6.39 14.32 -4.45
N ALA A 175 5.74 14.18 -5.62
CA ALA A 175 5.98 13.05 -6.51
C ALA A 175 7.42 13.01 -7.05
N ALA A 176 8.01 14.18 -7.32
CA ALA A 176 9.40 14.28 -7.77
C ALA A 176 10.37 13.89 -6.65
N GLU A 177 10.11 14.34 -5.43
CA GLU A 177 10.90 13.94 -4.25
C GLU A 177 10.74 12.44 -3.95
N ALA A 178 9.51 11.92 -3.97
CA ALA A 178 9.24 10.49 -3.78
C ALA A 178 10.01 9.64 -4.81
N SER A 179 10.06 10.08 -6.06
CA SER A 179 10.79 9.39 -7.13
C SER A 179 12.30 9.32 -6.88
N LEU A 180 12.88 10.38 -6.29
CA LEU A 180 14.28 10.39 -5.83
C LEU A 180 14.49 9.51 -4.60
N ARG A 181 13.53 9.46 -3.68
CA ARG A 181 13.64 8.66 -2.45
C ARG A 181 13.54 7.15 -2.67
N GLY A 182 13.05 6.72 -3.83
CA GLY A 182 13.12 5.31 -4.27
C GLY A 182 11.76 4.63 -4.44
N PHE A 183 10.66 5.33 -4.20
CA PHE A 183 9.32 4.78 -4.42
C PHE A 183 9.14 4.35 -5.87
N SER A 184 8.62 3.13 -6.08
CA SER A 184 8.40 2.56 -7.41
C SER A 184 7.01 2.88 -7.95
N GLU A 185 6.07 3.10 -7.04
CA GLU A 185 4.71 3.55 -7.33
C GLU A 185 4.38 4.75 -6.45
N VAL A 186 3.57 5.66 -6.97
CA VAL A 186 3.03 6.80 -6.21
C VAL A 186 1.53 6.93 -6.46
N GLU A 187 0.82 7.36 -5.44
CA GLU A 187 -0.63 7.45 -5.43
C GLU A 187 -1.08 8.82 -4.97
N THR A 188 -2.21 9.28 -5.49
CA THR A 188 -2.87 10.47 -4.99
C THR A 188 -4.36 10.21 -4.80
N THR A 189 -4.95 10.96 -3.88
CA THR A 189 -6.40 11.16 -3.77
C THR A 189 -6.61 12.58 -3.27
N LEU A 190 -7.86 12.96 -3.07
CA LEU A 190 -8.27 14.36 -3.02
C LEU A 190 -9.52 14.57 -2.17
N GLY A 191 -9.64 15.77 -1.62
CA GLY A 191 -10.80 16.18 -0.83
C GLY A 191 -12.01 16.55 -1.69
N VAL A 192 -11.78 17.09 -2.90
CA VAL A 192 -12.83 17.55 -3.81
C VAL A 192 -12.72 16.84 -5.16
N VAL A 193 -13.59 15.84 -5.42
CA VAL A 193 -13.60 14.96 -6.62
C VAL A 193 -13.28 15.66 -7.93
N ARG A 194 -13.81 16.87 -8.14
CA ARG A 194 -13.61 17.63 -9.38
C ARG A 194 -12.16 18.09 -9.64
N TYR A 195 -11.25 18.00 -8.66
CA TYR A 195 -9.83 18.26 -8.85
C TYR A 195 -9.07 17.11 -9.54
N ALA A 196 -9.66 15.91 -9.60
CA ALA A 196 -9.00 14.68 -10.05
C ALA A 196 -8.10 14.83 -11.30
N PRO A 197 -8.57 15.46 -12.40
CA PRO A 197 -7.75 15.56 -13.61
C PRO A 197 -6.46 16.39 -13.40
N LEU A 198 -6.51 17.44 -12.58
CA LEU A 198 -5.34 18.29 -12.32
C LEU A 198 -4.34 17.60 -11.39
N VAL A 199 -4.82 16.96 -10.34
CA VAL A 199 -3.97 16.29 -9.35
C VAL A 199 -3.34 15.03 -9.94
N ALA A 200 -4.10 14.21 -10.68
CA ALA A 200 -3.57 13.04 -11.36
C ALA A 200 -2.51 13.41 -12.42
N MET A 201 -2.78 14.45 -13.23
CA MET A 201 -1.78 14.99 -14.17
C MET A 201 -0.53 15.48 -13.46
N ALA A 202 -0.68 16.17 -12.32
CA ALA A 202 0.45 16.68 -11.56
C ALA A 202 1.31 15.55 -10.96
N LEU A 203 0.67 14.54 -10.38
CA LEU A 203 1.33 13.33 -9.90
C LEU A 203 2.12 12.65 -11.02
N GLN A 204 1.47 12.49 -12.18
CA GLN A 204 2.05 11.89 -13.38
C GLN A 204 3.27 12.69 -13.86
N ILE A 205 3.21 14.02 -13.94
CA ILE A 205 4.34 14.83 -14.41
C ILE A 205 5.48 14.82 -13.38
N GLY A 206 5.16 15.05 -12.10
CA GLY A 206 6.15 15.12 -11.03
C GLY A 206 6.94 13.84 -10.87
N SER A 207 6.26 12.69 -10.96
CA SER A 207 6.88 11.37 -10.82
C SER A 207 7.83 10.99 -11.97
N GLN A 208 7.76 11.71 -13.11
CA GLN A 208 8.65 11.51 -14.25
C GLN A 208 9.88 12.43 -14.24
N VAL A 209 10.05 13.28 -13.22
CA VAL A 209 11.25 14.13 -13.06
C VAL A 209 12.43 13.31 -12.53
N GLY A 210 13.63 13.60 -13.03
CA GLY A 210 14.86 12.92 -12.61
C GLY A 210 14.97 11.52 -13.21
N THR A 211 15.04 10.48 -12.36
CA THR A 211 15.16 9.09 -12.83
C THR A 211 13.88 8.55 -13.50
N GLY A 212 12.73 9.18 -13.24
CA GLY A 212 11.45 8.83 -13.86
C GLY A 212 10.98 7.38 -13.65
N GLY A 213 10.01 6.97 -14.46
CA GLY A 213 9.53 5.58 -14.54
C GLY A 213 8.51 5.18 -13.49
N ARG A 214 8.21 6.03 -12.49
CA ARG A 214 7.31 5.64 -11.40
C ARG A 214 5.89 5.49 -11.92
N LEU A 215 5.20 4.45 -11.49
CA LEU A 215 3.81 4.25 -11.85
C LEU A 215 2.94 5.12 -10.94
N THR A 216 1.93 5.75 -11.52
CA THR A 216 1.04 6.67 -10.82
C THR A 216 -0.40 6.19 -10.85
N GLN A 217 -1.13 6.44 -9.77
CA GLN A 217 -2.57 6.23 -9.71
C GLN A 217 -3.28 7.41 -9.05
N CYS A 218 -4.58 7.51 -9.27
CA CYS A 218 -5.44 8.48 -8.62
C CYS A 218 -6.69 7.78 -8.13
N ALA A 219 -6.72 7.43 -6.84
CA ALA A 219 -7.78 6.66 -6.21
C ALA A 219 -9.09 7.44 -6.13
N LEU A 220 -10.11 6.95 -6.83
CA LEU A 220 -11.41 7.61 -7.01
C LEU A 220 -12.54 6.58 -7.05
N GLU A 221 -13.76 7.05 -7.35
CA GLU A 221 -14.82 6.17 -7.82
C GLU A 221 -14.39 5.45 -9.11
N GLU A 222 -14.74 4.17 -9.20
CA GLU A 222 -14.18 3.18 -10.13
C GLU A 222 -14.30 3.57 -11.61
N ALA A 223 -15.46 4.08 -12.05
CA ALA A 223 -15.67 4.51 -13.43
C ALA A 223 -14.85 5.77 -13.76
N THR A 224 -14.79 6.71 -12.82
CA THR A 224 -13.98 7.93 -12.93
C THR A 224 -12.50 7.61 -13.00
N GLU A 225 -12.01 6.69 -12.17
CA GLU A 225 -10.62 6.24 -12.17
C GLU A 225 -10.26 5.55 -13.48
N LEU A 226 -11.13 4.65 -13.97
CA LEU A 226 -10.94 4.00 -15.26
C LEU A 226 -10.91 5.00 -16.41
N GLU A 227 -11.74 6.05 -16.38
CA GLU A 227 -11.73 7.10 -17.40
C GLU A 227 -10.39 7.85 -17.44
N LEU A 228 -9.83 8.23 -16.29
CA LEU A 228 -8.49 8.83 -16.21
C LEU A 228 -7.40 7.86 -16.70
N GLY A 229 -7.57 6.58 -16.36
CA GLY A 229 -6.77 5.48 -16.88
C GLY A 229 -6.80 5.41 -18.40
N MET A 230 -7.98 5.40 -19.02
CA MET A 230 -8.15 5.36 -20.48
C MET A 230 -7.56 6.59 -21.18
N ARG A 231 -7.60 7.75 -20.53
CA ARG A 231 -6.97 8.99 -21.02
C ARG A 231 -5.44 8.97 -20.89
N GLY A 232 -4.85 8.00 -20.19
CA GLY A 232 -3.40 7.94 -19.96
C GLY A 232 -2.90 8.99 -18.99
N ILE A 233 -3.77 9.50 -18.11
CA ILE A 233 -3.41 10.48 -17.08
C ILE A 233 -2.83 9.78 -15.85
N THR A 234 -3.21 8.53 -15.60
CA THR A 234 -2.55 7.62 -14.63
C THR A 234 -1.74 6.54 -15.35
N ALA A 235 -0.88 5.81 -14.65
CA ALA A 235 -0.15 4.65 -15.19
C ALA A 235 -0.79 3.31 -14.81
N TYR A 236 -1.43 3.23 -13.64
CA TYR A 236 -2.07 2.03 -13.10
C TYR A 236 -3.24 2.41 -12.16
N ALA A 237 -3.91 1.40 -11.57
CA ALA A 237 -4.94 1.55 -10.54
C ALA A 237 -4.83 0.46 -9.45
N GLU A 238 -5.17 0.76 -8.20
CA GLU A 238 -5.07 -0.16 -7.06
C GLU A 238 -6.35 -0.22 -6.24
N THR A 239 -7.01 0.91 -6.02
CA THR A 239 -8.20 1.03 -5.15
C THR A 239 -9.48 0.42 -5.73
N ILE A 240 -9.31 -0.61 -6.56
CA ILE A 240 -10.36 -1.41 -7.16
C ILE A 240 -10.86 -2.41 -6.10
N SER A 241 -11.81 -1.98 -5.28
CA SER A 241 -12.08 -2.59 -3.97
C SER A 241 -12.88 -3.90 -4.03
N VAL A 242 -12.57 -4.90 -3.21
CA VAL A 242 -13.38 -6.14 -3.07
C VAL A 242 -13.66 -6.44 -1.59
N TYR A 243 -14.78 -7.12 -1.32
CA TYR A 243 -15.32 -7.29 0.02
C TYR A 243 -15.75 -8.73 0.32
N GLY A 244 -15.73 -9.10 1.60
CA GLY A 244 -15.87 -10.47 2.07
C GLY A 244 -17.29 -10.91 2.38
N THR A 245 -18.31 -10.05 2.23
CA THR A 245 -19.74 -10.40 2.35
C THR A 245 -20.54 -9.79 1.21
N GLU A 246 -21.67 -10.42 0.82
CA GLU A 246 -22.47 -9.90 -0.30
C GLU A 246 -23.01 -8.49 -0.02
N SER A 247 -23.51 -8.28 1.20
CA SER A 247 -24.08 -6.99 1.60
C SER A 247 -23.07 -5.86 1.49
N VAL A 248 -21.83 -6.10 1.93
CA VAL A 248 -20.78 -5.09 1.89
C VAL A 248 -20.30 -4.87 0.46
N PHE A 249 -20.25 -5.92 -0.36
CA PHE A 249 -19.95 -5.77 -1.79
C PHE A 249 -20.98 -4.90 -2.51
N VAL A 250 -22.27 -5.11 -2.22
CA VAL A 250 -23.37 -4.31 -2.78
C VAL A 250 -23.31 -2.87 -2.29
N ASP A 251 -23.01 -2.62 -1.02
CA ASP A 251 -22.80 -1.26 -0.50
C ASP A 251 -21.54 -0.60 -1.09
N GLY A 252 -20.56 -1.40 -1.49
CA GLY A 252 -19.42 -1.00 -2.32
C GLY A 252 -19.75 -0.80 -3.81
N ASP A 253 -21.04 -0.86 -4.18
CA ASP A 253 -21.61 -0.68 -5.53
C ASP A 253 -21.13 -1.68 -6.59
N ASP A 254 -20.80 -2.90 -6.17
CA ASP A 254 -20.22 -3.89 -7.06
C ASP A 254 -20.57 -5.35 -6.70
N THR A 255 -20.08 -6.28 -7.53
CA THR A 255 -20.11 -7.73 -7.33
C THR A 255 -18.75 -8.32 -7.76
N PRO A 256 -18.42 -9.58 -7.39
CA PRO A 256 -17.23 -10.24 -7.91
C PRO A 256 -17.12 -10.22 -9.44
N TYR A 257 -18.27 -10.32 -10.14
CA TYR A 257 -18.32 -10.30 -11.60
C TYR A 257 -18.09 -8.93 -12.21
N SER A 258 -18.67 -7.86 -11.63
CA SER A 258 -18.43 -6.49 -12.12
C SER A 258 -16.98 -6.07 -11.86
N LYS A 259 -16.39 -6.44 -10.72
CA LYS A 259 -14.96 -6.23 -10.45
C LYS A 259 -14.05 -7.03 -11.38
N ALA A 260 -14.35 -8.30 -11.65
CA ALA A 260 -13.60 -9.08 -12.62
C ALA A 260 -13.70 -8.49 -14.04
N PHE A 261 -14.88 -7.98 -14.42
CA PHE A 261 -15.04 -7.27 -15.68
C PHE A 261 -14.23 -5.97 -15.72
N LEU A 262 -14.22 -5.20 -14.62
CA LEU A 262 -13.43 -3.97 -14.49
C LEU A 262 -11.93 -4.25 -14.58
N ALA A 263 -11.43 -5.29 -13.92
CA ALA A 263 -10.05 -5.74 -14.05
C ALA A 263 -9.70 -6.06 -15.52
N ALA A 264 -10.56 -6.81 -16.21
CA ALA A 264 -10.41 -7.07 -17.64
C ALA A 264 -10.48 -5.79 -18.49
N ALA A 265 -11.26 -4.78 -18.09
CA ALA A 265 -11.34 -3.49 -18.77
C ALA A 265 -10.01 -2.74 -18.67
N TYR A 266 -9.37 -2.67 -17.50
CA TYR A 266 -8.02 -2.11 -17.35
C TYR A 266 -6.98 -2.88 -18.19
N ALA A 267 -6.96 -4.22 -18.06
CA ALA A 267 -6.02 -5.06 -18.80
C ALA A 267 -6.18 -4.94 -20.32
N SER A 268 -7.41 -4.81 -20.83
CA SER A 268 -7.68 -4.61 -22.26
C SER A 268 -7.13 -3.28 -22.81
N ARG A 269 -6.80 -2.33 -21.93
CA ARG A 269 -6.14 -1.05 -22.26
C ARG A 269 -4.65 -1.05 -21.88
N GLY A 270 -4.10 -2.21 -21.54
CA GLY A 270 -2.71 -2.36 -21.12
C GLY A 270 -2.38 -1.70 -19.78
N ILE A 271 -3.39 -1.40 -18.98
CA ILE A 271 -3.22 -0.68 -17.72
C ILE A 271 -3.00 -1.72 -16.62
N LYS A 272 -1.86 -1.64 -15.93
CA LYS A 272 -1.62 -2.42 -14.71
C LYS A 272 -2.73 -2.08 -13.71
N MET A 273 -3.23 -3.09 -13.03
CA MET A 273 -4.09 -2.84 -11.89
C MET A 273 -3.97 -3.97 -10.89
N ARG A 274 -4.36 -3.66 -9.66
CA ARG A 274 -4.62 -4.64 -8.61
C ARG A 274 -5.94 -4.33 -7.93
N PHE A 275 -6.45 -5.29 -7.17
CA PHE A 275 -7.58 -5.02 -6.27
C PHE A 275 -7.07 -4.47 -4.93
N THR A 276 -7.99 -3.92 -4.15
CA THR A 276 -7.78 -3.59 -2.73
C THR A 276 -8.80 -4.33 -1.87
N SER A 277 -8.34 -4.91 -0.77
CA SER A 277 -9.17 -5.42 0.32
C SER A 277 -8.50 -5.13 1.67
N GLY A 278 -8.98 -5.73 2.74
CA GLY A 278 -8.33 -5.61 4.04
C GLY A 278 -9.25 -6.02 5.18
N THR A 279 -8.66 -6.70 6.17
CA THR A 279 -9.37 -7.04 7.41
C THR A 279 -10.08 -5.84 8.04
N GLY A 280 -11.36 -6.01 8.37
CA GLY A 280 -12.15 -5.04 9.12
C GLY A 280 -13.09 -4.20 8.26
N SER A 281 -13.02 -4.27 6.93
CA SER A 281 -13.90 -3.51 6.04
C SER A 281 -15.38 -3.86 6.27
N GLU A 282 -15.70 -5.14 6.43
CA GLU A 282 -17.07 -5.62 6.60
C GLU A 282 -17.64 -5.23 7.97
N VAL A 283 -16.79 -5.16 8.99
CA VAL A 283 -17.17 -4.67 10.32
C VAL A 283 -17.41 -3.16 10.27
N GLN A 284 -16.53 -2.41 9.62
CA GLN A 284 -16.64 -0.96 9.44
C GLN A 284 -17.89 -0.57 8.65
N MET A 285 -18.25 -1.38 7.65
CA MET A 285 -19.44 -1.22 6.82
C MET A 285 -20.70 -1.87 7.44
N GLY A 286 -20.56 -2.50 8.61
CA GLY A 286 -21.67 -2.92 9.45
C GLY A 286 -22.27 -4.29 9.14
N ASN A 287 -21.64 -5.10 8.29
CA ASN A 287 -22.14 -6.44 7.96
C ASN A 287 -21.02 -7.48 7.74
N ALA A 288 -20.50 -8.00 8.86
CA ALA A 288 -19.49 -9.07 8.90
C ALA A 288 -20.08 -10.48 9.08
N GLU A 289 -21.41 -10.62 9.14
CA GLU A 289 -22.10 -11.92 9.27
C GLU A 289 -21.60 -12.80 10.44
N GLY A 290 -21.09 -12.17 11.52
CA GLY A 290 -20.48 -12.83 12.67
C GLY A 290 -19.10 -13.46 12.42
N ARG A 291 -18.60 -13.45 11.19
CA ARG A 291 -17.31 -14.05 10.83
C ARG A 291 -16.14 -13.19 11.30
N SER A 292 -14.99 -13.81 11.53
CA SER A 292 -13.77 -13.07 11.83
C SER A 292 -13.32 -12.23 10.65
N MET A 293 -12.66 -11.11 10.94
CA MET A 293 -12.14 -10.23 9.92
C MET A 293 -11.22 -10.98 8.95
N LEU A 294 -10.35 -11.86 9.47
CA LEU A 294 -9.40 -12.60 8.63
C LEU A 294 -10.09 -13.65 7.74
N TYR A 295 -11.16 -14.31 8.20
CA TYR A 295 -11.94 -15.19 7.32
C TYR A 295 -12.52 -14.42 6.13
N LEU A 296 -13.14 -13.28 6.39
CA LEU A 296 -13.76 -12.44 5.35
C LEU A 296 -12.71 -11.90 4.38
N GLU A 297 -11.56 -11.46 4.89
CA GLU A 297 -10.44 -11.04 4.05
C GLU A 297 -9.89 -12.18 3.17
N ILE A 298 -9.87 -13.42 3.65
CA ILE A 298 -9.47 -14.55 2.80
C ILE A 298 -10.45 -14.76 1.64
N ARG A 299 -11.75 -14.51 1.84
CA ARG A 299 -12.71 -14.51 0.73
C ARG A 299 -12.35 -13.42 -0.29
N CYS A 300 -12.00 -12.22 0.15
CA CYS A 300 -11.51 -11.14 -0.73
C CYS A 300 -10.26 -11.54 -1.53
N ILE A 301 -9.29 -12.17 -0.87
CA ILE A 301 -8.07 -12.66 -1.50
C ILE A 301 -8.41 -13.68 -2.60
N LEU A 302 -9.31 -14.63 -2.32
CA LEU A 302 -9.69 -15.63 -3.32
C LEU A 302 -10.57 -15.05 -4.43
N VAL A 303 -11.41 -14.05 -4.19
CA VAL A 303 -12.08 -13.28 -5.25
C VAL A 303 -11.05 -12.62 -6.16
N THR A 304 -10.02 -11.99 -5.58
CA THR A 304 -8.94 -11.37 -6.35
C THR A 304 -8.23 -12.40 -7.22
N LYS A 305 -7.88 -13.56 -6.65
CA LYS A 305 -7.28 -14.67 -7.37
C LYS A 305 -8.17 -15.17 -8.51
N GLY A 306 -9.44 -15.41 -8.23
CA GLY A 306 -10.42 -15.92 -9.19
C GLY A 306 -10.72 -14.95 -10.33
N ALA A 307 -10.63 -13.65 -10.08
CA ALA A 307 -10.75 -12.63 -11.11
C ALA A 307 -9.58 -12.60 -12.11
N GLY A 308 -8.49 -13.32 -11.82
CA GLY A 308 -7.27 -13.30 -12.63
C GLY A 308 -6.47 -12.00 -12.49
N VAL A 309 -6.68 -11.27 -11.39
CA VAL A 309 -5.94 -10.05 -11.06
C VAL A 309 -4.54 -10.43 -10.59
N GLN A 310 -3.52 -9.66 -10.99
CA GLN A 310 -2.11 -9.99 -10.75
C GLN A 310 -1.64 -9.71 -9.32
N GLY A 311 -2.40 -8.93 -8.56
CA GLY A 311 -1.99 -8.41 -7.25
C GLY A 311 -3.15 -7.98 -6.38
N LEU A 312 -2.82 -7.70 -5.12
CA LEU A 312 -3.74 -7.24 -4.11
C LEU A 312 -3.03 -6.25 -3.18
N GLN A 313 -3.67 -5.11 -2.95
CA GLN A 313 -3.40 -4.29 -1.78
C GLN A 313 -4.23 -4.82 -0.61
N ASN A 314 -3.58 -5.32 0.43
CA ASN A 314 -4.23 -5.72 1.68
C ASN A 314 -3.31 -5.54 2.89
N GLY A 315 -3.77 -5.93 4.07
CA GLY A 315 -3.15 -5.58 5.35
C GLY A 315 -3.99 -4.54 6.08
N SER A 316 -5.31 -4.74 6.10
CA SER A 316 -6.38 -3.87 6.61
C SER A 316 -6.56 -2.51 5.92
N ILE A 317 -5.49 -1.90 5.42
CA ILE A 317 -5.53 -0.66 4.62
C ILE A 317 -6.25 0.44 5.42
N SER A 318 -7.28 1.06 4.84
CA SER A 318 -8.04 2.15 5.44
C SER A 318 -8.80 1.73 6.70
N CYS A 319 -8.98 0.42 6.93
CA CYS A 319 -9.72 -0.12 8.05
C CYS A 319 -8.84 -0.48 9.26
N ILE A 320 -7.53 -0.21 9.23
CA ILE A 320 -6.54 -0.65 10.24
C ILE A 320 -6.90 -0.34 11.71
N GLY A 321 -7.71 0.70 11.95
CA GLY A 321 -8.25 0.99 13.28
C GLY A 321 -9.11 -0.14 13.86
N VAL A 322 -9.77 -0.93 13.00
CA VAL A 322 -10.69 -2.02 13.39
C VAL A 322 -9.92 -3.25 13.91
N PRO A 323 -9.07 -3.95 13.13
CA PRO A 323 -8.24 -5.02 13.68
C PRO A 323 -7.24 -4.45 14.70
N GLY A 324 -6.76 -3.21 14.53
CA GLY A 324 -5.95 -2.53 15.53
C GLY A 324 -6.62 -2.41 16.90
N ALA A 325 -7.94 -2.41 16.99
CA ALA A 325 -8.65 -2.28 18.27
C ALA A 325 -8.78 -3.58 19.06
N VAL A 326 -8.59 -4.75 18.44
CA VAL A 326 -8.85 -6.07 19.03
C VAL A 326 -7.56 -6.89 19.25
N PRO A 327 -7.58 -7.91 20.12
CA PRO A 327 -6.46 -8.82 20.31
C PRO A 327 -5.97 -9.45 19.00
N ALA A 328 -4.65 -9.62 18.88
CA ALA A 328 -3.99 -10.24 17.73
C ALA A 328 -4.30 -9.62 16.33
N GLY A 329 -4.96 -8.47 16.23
CA GLY A 329 -5.31 -7.89 14.93
C GLY A 329 -4.11 -7.50 14.08
N ILE A 330 -3.02 -6.99 14.66
CA ILE A 330 -1.78 -6.72 13.90
C ILE A 330 -1.12 -8.01 13.40
N ARG A 331 -1.32 -9.15 14.09
CA ARG A 331 -0.92 -10.47 13.57
C ARG A 331 -1.82 -10.90 12.42
N ALA A 332 -3.14 -10.66 12.49
CA ALA A 332 -4.05 -10.93 11.38
C ALA A 332 -3.67 -10.14 10.12
N VAL A 333 -3.30 -8.87 10.28
CA VAL A 333 -2.79 -8.00 9.21
C VAL A 333 -1.55 -8.59 8.52
N ALA A 334 -0.62 -9.18 9.27
CA ALA A 334 0.52 -9.85 8.65
C ALA A 334 0.11 -11.20 8.01
N ALA A 335 -0.88 -11.90 8.57
CA ALA A 335 -1.36 -13.18 8.06
C ALA A 335 -2.09 -13.03 6.72
N GLU A 336 -2.94 -12.02 6.54
CA GLU A 336 -3.62 -11.77 5.25
C GLU A 336 -2.63 -11.44 4.12
N ASN A 337 -1.54 -10.71 4.43
CA ASN A 337 -0.47 -10.43 3.46
C ASN A 337 0.26 -11.73 3.03
N LEU A 338 0.51 -12.63 3.99
CA LEU A 338 1.09 -13.94 3.72
C LEU A 338 0.15 -14.78 2.86
N ILE A 339 -1.15 -14.79 3.15
CA ILE A 339 -2.14 -15.57 2.39
C ILE A 339 -2.22 -15.07 0.95
N ALA A 340 -2.29 -13.76 0.71
CA ALA A 340 -2.27 -13.18 -0.63
C ALA A 340 -1.04 -13.66 -1.43
N SER A 341 0.14 -13.61 -0.82
CA SER A 341 1.38 -14.08 -1.44
C SER A 341 1.41 -15.59 -1.62
N ALA A 342 0.82 -16.34 -0.68
CA ALA A 342 0.77 -17.79 -0.70
C ALA A 342 -0.17 -18.33 -1.79
N VAL A 343 -1.18 -17.55 -2.21
CA VAL A 343 -2.01 -17.84 -3.39
C VAL A 343 -1.47 -17.20 -4.69
N ASP A 344 -0.20 -16.80 -4.67
CA ASP A 344 0.56 -16.29 -5.83
C ASP A 344 0.04 -14.95 -6.40
N LEU A 345 -0.36 -14.04 -5.51
CA LEU A 345 -0.61 -12.63 -5.85
C LEU A 345 0.60 -11.76 -5.51
N GLU A 346 0.79 -10.67 -6.25
CA GLU A 346 1.57 -9.52 -5.76
C GLU A 346 0.90 -8.98 -4.50
N CYS A 347 1.68 -8.64 -3.48
CA CYS A 347 1.17 -8.12 -2.21
C CYS A 347 1.69 -6.71 -1.93
N ALA A 348 0.80 -5.73 -2.05
CA ALA A 348 1.00 -4.35 -1.60
C ALA A 348 0.45 -4.23 -0.17
N SER A 349 1.35 -4.25 0.82
CA SER A 349 1.03 -4.82 2.14
C SER A 349 0.57 -3.82 3.21
N GLY A 350 -0.22 -2.82 2.83
CA GLY A 350 -0.73 -1.79 3.71
C GLY A 350 0.37 -0.89 4.23
N ASN A 351 0.48 -0.69 5.54
CA ASN A 351 1.38 0.30 6.17
C ASN A 351 1.12 1.75 5.70
N ASP A 352 -0.08 1.96 5.20
CA ASP A 352 -0.53 3.08 4.39
C ASP A 352 -1.55 3.97 5.13
N GLN A 353 -2.02 3.51 6.29
CA GLN A 353 -3.03 4.18 7.10
C GLN A 353 -2.66 4.26 8.59
N SER A 354 -3.03 5.39 9.21
CA SER A 354 -2.82 5.67 10.62
C SER A 354 -3.78 4.88 11.51
N PHE A 355 -3.26 4.36 12.63
CA PHE A 355 -4.06 3.57 13.60
C PHE A 355 -3.67 3.80 15.06
N SER A 356 -2.53 4.45 15.31
CA SER A 356 -1.98 4.64 16.64
C SER A 356 -1.28 5.98 16.79
N HIS A 357 -1.45 6.60 17.94
CA HIS A 357 -0.73 7.79 18.35
C HIS A 357 0.67 7.46 18.89
N SER A 358 1.00 6.18 19.06
CA SER A 358 2.27 5.70 19.60
C SER A 358 3.25 5.32 18.48
N PRO A 359 4.37 6.03 18.30
CA PRO A 359 5.40 5.63 17.33
C PRO A 359 5.89 4.19 17.52
N MET A 360 6.02 3.75 18.77
CA MET A 360 6.41 2.37 19.08
C MET A 360 5.43 1.34 18.52
N ARG A 361 4.12 1.65 18.53
CA ARG A 361 3.08 0.75 18.03
C ARG A 361 2.99 0.81 16.50
N ARG A 362 3.15 2.00 15.89
CA ARG A 362 3.28 2.18 14.44
C ARG A 362 4.44 1.36 13.86
N VAL A 363 5.61 1.41 14.50
CA VAL A 363 6.78 0.61 14.10
C VAL A 363 6.52 -0.88 14.30
N ALA A 364 5.92 -1.31 15.42
CA ALA A 364 5.59 -2.72 15.63
C ALA A 364 4.65 -3.30 14.56
N ARG A 365 3.77 -2.47 13.98
CA ARG A 365 2.91 -2.84 12.83
C ARG A 365 3.65 -2.84 11.50
N LEU A 366 4.71 -2.03 11.34
CA LEU A 366 5.51 -1.94 10.11
C LEU A 366 6.47 -3.12 9.91
N LEU A 367 7.14 -3.52 11.00
CA LEU A 367 8.22 -4.52 10.93
C LEU A 367 7.81 -5.88 10.32
N PRO A 368 6.60 -6.42 10.55
CA PRO A 368 6.16 -7.67 9.94
C PRO A 368 6.18 -7.70 8.40
N GLN A 369 6.03 -6.55 7.74
CA GLN A 369 6.16 -6.45 6.28
C GLN A 369 7.57 -5.99 5.86
N MET A 370 8.17 -5.06 6.62
CA MET A 370 9.48 -4.48 6.28
C MET A 370 10.64 -5.47 6.44
N MET A 371 10.66 -6.27 7.51
CA MET A 371 11.74 -7.22 7.78
C MET A 371 11.84 -8.35 6.73
N PRO A 372 10.75 -9.07 6.39
CA PRO A 372 10.82 -10.08 5.33
C PRO A 372 10.84 -9.47 3.93
N GLY A 373 10.28 -8.26 3.77
CA GLY A 373 9.99 -7.61 2.51
C GLY A 373 8.71 -8.17 1.86
N THR A 374 7.92 -7.29 1.26
CA THR A 374 6.76 -7.64 0.41
C THR A 374 6.95 -7.01 -0.98
N ASP A 375 6.04 -7.25 -1.93
CA ASP A 375 6.19 -6.65 -3.27
C ASP A 375 6.16 -5.12 -3.17
N PHE A 376 5.30 -4.58 -2.29
CA PHE A 376 5.37 -3.22 -1.76
C PHE A 376 5.22 -3.19 -0.24
N ILE A 377 6.32 -2.90 0.46
CA ILE A 377 6.40 -2.93 1.94
C ILE A 377 5.38 -2.01 2.57
N THR A 378 5.25 -0.83 2.00
CA THR A 378 4.09 0.01 2.20
C THR A 378 3.42 0.24 0.86
N SER A 379 2.09 0.16 0.87
CA SER A 379 1.20 0.52 -0.22
C SER A 379 0.63 1.90 0.04
N GLY A 380 1.49 2.86 0.41
CA GLY A 380 1.03 4.22 0.75
C GLY A 380 1.80 4.90 1.86
N TYR A 381 3.14 4.82 1.85
CA TYR A 381 3.98 5.69 2.69
C TYR A 381 3.60 7.15 2.39
N SER A 382 3.24 7.96 3.39
CA SER A 382 2.93 9.36 3.07
C SER A 382 4.20 10.13 2.72
N ALA A 383 4.43 10.45 1.44
CA ALA A 383 5.54 11.30 1.02
C ALA A 383 5.32 12.77 1.41
N THR A 384 4.14 13.10 1.93
CA THR A 384 3.80 14.35 2.59
C THR A 384 3.66 14.17 4.10
N PRO A 385 3.73 15.23 4.92
CA PRO A 385 3.31 15.12 6.31
C PRO A 385 1.86 14.67 6.42
N ASN A 386 1.53 13.92 7.47
CA ASN A 386 0.20 13.29 7.60
C ASN A 386 -0.96 14.29 7.66
N TYR A 387 -0.72 15.57 8.00
CA TYR A 387 -1.77 16.59 7.93
C TYR A 387 -2.22 16.93 6.49
N ASP A 388 -1.44 16.53 5.48
CA ASP A 388 -1.76 16.64 4.05
C ASP A 388 -2.15 15.32 3.40
N ASN A 389 -2.05 14.23 4.14
CA ASN A 389 -2.38 12.92 3.63
C ASN A 389 -3.90 12.77 3.50
N MET A 390 -4.40 12.75 2.26
CA MET A 390 -5.84 12.70 1.98
C MET A 390 -6.47 11.31 2.13
N PHE A 391 -5.67 10.31 2.50
CA PHE A 391 -6.17 9.02 2.95
C PHE A 391 -6.45 9.00 4.46
N ALA A 392 -6.35 10.15 5.15
CA ALA A 392 -6.46 10.30 6.61
C ALA A 392 -5.21 9.90 7.41
N GLY A 393 -4.04 10.08 6.79
CA GLY A 393 -2.73 9.89 7.44
C GLY A 393 -2.24 8.46 7.28
N SER A 394 -0.99 8.27 6.88
CA SER A 394 -0.37 6.96 6.77
C SER A 394 0.28 6.48 8.07
N ASN A 395 0.59 5.18 8.16
CA ASN A 395 1.33 4.63 9.29
C ASN A 395 2.74 5.23 9.41
N VAL A 396 3.32 5.66 8.28
CA VAL A 396 4.60 6.37 8.18
C VAL A 396 4.47 7.55 7.23
N ASP A 397 5.09 8.68 7.55
CA ASP A 397 4.99 9.90 6.74
C ASP A 397 6.34 10.57 6.47
N ALA A 398 6.33 11.72 5.79
CA ALA A 398 7.55 12.43 5.39
C ALA A 398 8.50 12.75 6.55
N GLU A 399 8.00 12.85 7.78
CA GLU A 399 8.81 13.10 8.97
C GLU A 399 9.55 11.84 9.44
N ASP A 400 9.11 10.65 9.02
CA ASP A 400 9.71 9.36 9.35
C ASP A 400 10.81 8.91 8.34
N PHE A 401 11.16 9.71 7.32
CA PHE A 401 12.11 9.28 6.25
C PHE A 401 13.49 8.89 6.78
N ASP A 402 14.02 9.66 7.74
CA ASP A 402 15.35 9.41 8.30
C ASP A 402 15.35 8.21 9.24
N ASP A 403 14.28 8.01 10.02
CA ASP A 403 14.08 6.81 10.84
C ASP A 403 13.96 5.55 9.97
N PHE A 404 13.19 5.62 8.88
CA PHE A 404 13.02 4.49 7.95
C PHE A 404 14.37 4.10 7.29
N ASN A 405 15.16 5.08 6.85
CA ASN A 405 16.52 4.84 6.33
C ASN A 405 17.47 4.28 7.40
N THR A 406 17.35 4.74 8.64
CA THR A 406 18.16 4.23 9.76
C THR A 406 17.82 2.77 10.08
N ILE A 407 16.53 2.40 10.10
CA ILE A 407 16.10 1.01 10.31
C ILE A 407 16.64 0.09 9.20
N GLN A 408 16.58 0.53 7.93
CA GLN A 408 17.14 -0.22 6.80
C GLN A 408 18.64 -0.52 7.00
N ARG A 409 19.41 0.50 7.40
CA ARG A 409 20.83 0.38 7.69
C ARG A 409 21.10 -0.53 8.89
N ASP A 410 20.39 -0.33 10.00
CA ASP A 410 20.67 -1.01 11.26
C ASP A 410 20.38 -2.51 11.19
N LEU A 411 19.34 -2.89 10.43
CA LEU A 411 18.94 -4.29 10.28
C LEU A 411 19.47 -4.95 9.01
N GLN A 412 20.13 -4.19 8.12
CA GLN A 412 20.53 -4.64 6.78
C GLN A 412 19.32 -5.21 5.98
N ILE A 413 18.18 -4.51 6.05
CA ILE A 413 16.96 -4.86 5.33
C ILE A 413 16.65 -3.77 4.31
N ASP A 414 16.23 -4.16 3.11
CA ASP A 414 15.90 -3.21 2.06
C ASP A 414 14.42 -2.83 2.13
N GLY A 415 14.16 -1.60 2.57
CA GLY A 415 12.83 -1.00 2.63
C GLY A 415 12.41 -0.31 1.34
N GLY A 416 13.21 -0.41 0.28
CA GLY A 416 12.98 0.22 -1.02
C GLY A 416 13.31 1.72 -1.08
N LEU A 417 13.81 2.33 0.00
CA LEU A 417 14.08 3.77 0.07
C LEU A 417 15.57 4.10 0.23
N GLN A 418 15.92 5.36 0.04
CA GLN A 418 17.27 5.87 0.19
C GLN A 418 17.29 7.27 0.78
N HIS A 419 18.44 7.64 1.34
CA HIS A 419 18.75 9.02 1.67
C HIS A 419 18.94 9.85 0.39
N VAL A 420 18.43 11.09 0.40
CA VAL A 420 18.57 12.06 -0.69
C VAL A 420 19.03 13.39 -0.11
N LYS A 421 19.99 14.04 -0.76
CA LYS A 421 20.53 15.34 -0.33
C LYS A 421 19.51 16.45 -0.61
N GLU A 422 19.46 17.44 0.28
CA GLU A 422 18.53 18.57 0.15
C GLU A 422 18.67 19.29 -1.20
N ALA A 423 19.90 19.51 -1.68
CA ALA A 423 20.12 20.15 -2.98
C ALA A 423 19.45 19.40 -4.14
N ASP A 424 19.45 18.06 -4.12
CA ASP A 424 18.81 17.23 -5.13
C ASP A 424 17.28 17.27 -5.00
N ILE A 425 16.77 17.29 -3.76
CA ILE A 425 15.34 17.46 -3.46
C ILE A 425 14.85 18.80 -4.04
N LEU A 426 15.51 19.91 -3.69
CA LEU A 426 15.13 21.24 -4.17
C LEU A 426 15.19 21.33 -5.70
N ALA A 427 16.23 20.76 -6.32
CA ALA A 427 16.37 20.74 -7.77
C ALA A 427 15.23 19.96 -8.46
N ALA A 428 14.85 18.80 -7.93
CA ALA A 428 13.76 17.98 -8.47
C ALA A 428 12.40 18.65 -8.28
N ARG A 429 12.10 19.16 -7.08
CA ARG A 429 10.86 19.89 -6.79
C ARG A 429 10.71 21.11 -7.69
N HIS A 430 11.79 21.89 -7.88
CA HIS A 430 11.78 23.06 -8.77
C HIS A 430 11.56 22.65 -10.23
N ARG A 431 12.23 21.59 -10.70
CA ARG A 431 12.04 21.06 -12.06
C ARG A 431 10.60 20.58 -12.28
N ALA A 432 10.00 19.90 -11.30
CA ALA A 432 8.60 19.46 -11.35
C ALA A 432 7.63 20.63 -11.40
N GLY A 433 7.81 21.65 -10.53
CA GLY A 433 6.97 22.83 -10.54
C GLY A 433 7.04 23.60 -11.87
N LYS A 434 8.23 23.72 -12.46
CA LYS A 434 8.40 24.35 -13.78
C LYS A 434 7.82 23.52 -14.92
N ALA A 435 7.95 22.19 -14.88
CA ALA A 435 7.33 21.30 -15.86
C ALA A 435 5.79 21.40 -15.81
N LEU A 436 5.21 21.35 -14.61
CA LEU A 436 3.78 21.51 -14.41
C LEU A 436 3.28 22.89 -14.88
N GLN A 437 3.99 23.97 -14.52
CA GLN A 437 3.68 25.32 -14.98
C GLN A 437 3.70 25.42 -16.51
N ALA A 438 4.65 24.78 -17.17
CA ALA A 438 4.75 24.77 -18.62
C ALA A 438 3.57 24.03 -19.27
N VAL A 439 3.18 22.87 -18.73
CA VAL A 439 2.00 22.12 -19.19
C VAL A 439 0.72 22.92 -18.96
N PHE A 440 0.54 23.53 -17.78
CA PHE A 440 -0.63 24.38 -17.49
C PHE A 440 -0.74 25.53 -18.48
N ARG A 441 0.38 26.20 -18.78
CA ARG A 441 0.42 27.29 -19.78
C ARG A 441 0.09 26.79 -21.18
N TYR A 442 0.67 25.65 -21.60
CA TYR A 442 0.45 25.07 -22.92
C TYR A 442 -1.00 24.65 -23.12
N LEU A 443 -1.64 24.12 -22.08
CA LEU A 443 -3.04 23.71 -22.09
C LEU A 443 -4.01 24.84 -21.74
N GLU A 444 -3.54 26.07 -21.54
CA GLU A 444 -4.36 27.23 -21.15
C GLU A 444 -5.16 27.02 -19.84
N LEU A 445 -4.57 26.29 -18.90
CA LEU A 445 -5.11 26.05 -17.56
C LEU A 445 -4.76 27.21 -16.60
N PRO A 446 -5.43 27.30 -15.43
CA PRO A 446 -5.20 28.37 -14.46
C PRO A 446 -3.73 28.55 -14.08
N ALA A 447 -3.19 29.74 -14.29
CA ALA A 447 -1.76 29.99 -14.20
C ALA A 447 -1.13 29.51 -12.87
N ILE A 448 0.09 28.97 -12.97
CA ILE A 448 0.98 28.72 -11.84
C ILE A 448 2.07 29.79 -11.90
N SER A 449 2.19 30.63 -10.87
CA SER A 449 3.21 31.67 -10.79
C SER A 449 4.56 31.15 -10.30
N ASP A 450 5.63 31.88 -10.59
CA ASP A 450 6.97 31.54 -10.07
C ASP A 450 7.04 31.63 -8.54
N ALA A 451 6.25 32.49 -7.92
CA ALA A 451 6.16 32.59 -6.46
C ALA A 451 5.49 31.35 -5.83
N GLU A 452 4.48 30.77 -6.51
CA GLU A 452 3.89 29.50 -6.07
C GLU A 452 4.89 28.35 -6.18
N ILE A 453 5.68 28.31 -7.26
CA ILE A 453 6.75 27.31 -7.42
C ILE A 453 7.77 27.45 -6.31
N GLU A 454 8.28 28.67 -6.08
CA GLU A 454 9.24 28.92 -5.00
C GLU A 454 8.70 28.47 -3.64
N ALA A 455 7.44 28.80 -3.32
CA ALA A 455 6.82 28.35 -2.07
C ALA A 455 6.74 26.82 -1.99
N ALA A 456 6.33 26.14 -3.07
CA ALA A 456 6.19 24.68 -3.09
C ALA A 456 7.54 23.94 -3.06
N VAL A 457 8.59 24.51 -3.62
CA VAL A 457 9.95 23.94 -3.62
C VAL A 457 10.47 23.77 -2.20
N TYR A 458 10.25 24.76 -1.34
CA TYR A 458 10.75 24.78 0.04
C TYR A 458 9.70 24.39 1.09
N ALA A 459 8.47 24.04 0.67
CA ALA A 459 7.40 23.65 1.57
C ALA A 459 7.66 22.30 2.23
N HIS A 460 7.24 22.18 3.50
CA HIS A 460 7.01 20.88 4.15
C HIS A 460 5.66 20.31 3.73
N GLY A 461 4.64 21.17 3.64
CA GLY A 461 3.34 20.80 3.11
C GLY A 461 2.48 22.00 2.75
N SER A 462 1.16 21.84 2.79
CA SER A 462 0.19 22.81 2.28
C SER A 462 0.11 24.08 3.11
N ARG A 463 0.63 24.06 4.35
CA ARG A 463 0.63 25.21 5.26
C ARG A 463 1.52 26.34 4.77
N GLU A 464 2.60 26.02 4.07
CA GLU A 464 3.55 26.99 3.53
C GLU A 464 3.19 27.49 2.12
N LEU A 465 2.16 26.92 1.50
CA LEU A 465 1.80 27.24 0.12
C LEU A 465 0.96 28.50 0.00
N ILE A 466 1.23 29.25 -1.08
CA ILE A 466 0.35 30.32 -1.55
C ILE A 466 -1.00 29.70 -1.96
N PRO A 467 -2.14 30.17 -1.41
CA PRO A 467 -3.44 29.66 -1.80
C PRO A 467 -3.76 29.91 -3.28
N ARG A 468 -4.32 28.89 -3.94
CA ARG A 468 -4.83 28.98 -5.32
C ARG A 468 -6.31 29.34 -5.34
N ASP A 469 -6.77 29.90 -6.46
CA ASP A 469 -8.20 30.12 -6.69
C ASP A 469 -8.87 28.78 -7.05
N VAL A 470 -9.56 28.21 -6.07
CA VAL A 470 -10.27 26.94 -6.21
C VAL A 470 -11.27 26.95 -7.35
N LEU A 471 -11.98 28.05 -7.59
CA LEU A 471 -13.01 28.09 -8.63
C LEU A 471 -12.38 28.06 -10.02
N GLU A 472 -11.27 28.75 -10.22
CA GLU A 472 -10.53 28.70 -11.48
C GLU A 472 -9.91 27.33 -11.71
N ASP A 473 -9.30 26.72 -10.70
CA ASP A 473 -8.78 25.36 -10.78
C ASP A 473 -9.86 24.34 -11.14
N LEU A 474 -11.04 24.41 -10.52
CA LEU A 474 -12.15 23.51 -10.85
C LEU A 474 -12.64 23.69 -12.30
N LYS A 475 -12.62 24.93 -12.83
CA LYS A 475 -12.90 25.16 -14.26
C LYS A 475 -11.79 24.57 -15.13
N GLY A 476 -10.52 24.71 -14.73
CA GLY A 476 -9.39 24.10 -15.41
C GLY A 476 -9.48 22.58 -15.47
N ALA A 477 -9.81 21.95 -14.34
CA ALA A 477 -10.02 20.51 -14.25
C ALA A 477 -11.14 20.04 -15.19
N GLN A 478 -12.27 20.76 -15.22
CA GLN A 478 -13.36 20.47 -16.16
C GLN A 478 -12.91 20.61 -17.62
N GLN A 479 -12.10 21.62 -17.95
CA GLN A 479 -11.56 21.80 -19.30
C GLN A 479 -10.68 20.64 -19.75
N VAL A 480 -9.88 20.04 -18.86
CA VAL A 480 -9.09 18.83 -19.17
C VAL A 480 -10.02 17.71 -19.63
N MET A 481 -11.14 17.55 -18.94
CA MET A 481 -12.14 16.53 -19.27
C MET A 481 -12.87 16.84 -20.59
N ASP A 482 -13.42 18.06 -20.72
CA ASP A 482 -14.21 18.53 -21.87
C ASP A 482 -13.42 18.52 -23.18
N ARG A 483 -12.11 18.81 -23.10
CA ARG A 483 -11.22 18.84 -24.28
C ARG A 483 -10.62 17.49 -24.61
N ASN A 484 -10.97 16.43 -23.88
CA ASN A 484 -10.41 15.09 -24.04
C ASN A 484 -8.88 15.06 -23.98
N VAL A 485 -8.30 15.83 -23.05
CA VAL A 485 -6.84 15.85 -22.84
C VAL A 485 -6.39 14.45 -22.42
N THR A 486 -5.30 13.99 -23.01
CA THR A 486 -4.71 12.68 -22.76
C THR A 486 -3.26 12.77 -22.30
N GLY A 487 -2.70 11.66 -21.82
CA GLY A 487 -1.26 11.53 -21.52
C GLY A 487 -0.36 11.91 -22.70
N LEU A 488 -0.79 11.72 -23.95
CA LEU A 488 -0.01 12.15 -25.12
C LEU A 488 -0.01 13.68 -25.29
N ASP A 489 -1.06 14.37 -24.85
CA ASP A 489 -1.07 15.84 -24.85
C ASP A 489 -0.14 16.38 -23.76
N LEU A 490 0.00 15.68 -22.63
CA LEU A 490 1.01 15.98 -21.61
C LEU A 490 2.43 15.80 -22.18
N VAL A 491 2.70 14.68 -22.86
CA VAL A 491 3.99 14.44 -23.53
C VAL A 491 4.30 15.54 -24.54
N LYS A 492 3.34 15.91 -25.40
CA LYS A 492 3.53 17.00 -26.38
C LYS A 492 3.79 18.35 -25.70
N ALA A 493 3.07 18.66 -24.63
CA ALA A 493 3.25 19.90 -23.88
C ALA A 493 4.66 19.98 -23.27
N LEU A 494 5.12 18.90 -22.62
CA LEU A 494 6.46 18.81 -22.03
C LEU A 494 7.55 18.95 -23.10
N GLU A 495 7.45 18.19 -24.20
CA GLU A 495 8.41 18.24 -25.31
C GLU A 495 8.47 19.64 -25.93
N SER A 496 7.31 20.24 -26.23
CA SER A 496 7.22 21.56 -26.89
C SER A 496 7.70 22.71 -26.00
N THR A 497 7.82 22.49 -24.69
CA THR A 497 8.22 23.51 -23.71
C THR A 497 9.62 23.26 -23.12
N GLY A 498 10.37 22.30 -23.66
CA GLY A 498 11.78 22.06 -23.32
C GLY A 498 12.01 21.08 -22.16
N PHE A 499 11.01 20.30 -21.77
CA PHE A 499 11.09 19.22 -20.79
C PHE A 499 11.14 17.84 -21.47
N SER A 500 12.02 17.71 -22.47
CA SER A 500 12.12 16.51 -23.32
C SER A 500 12.46 15.23 -22.55
N ASP A 501 13.27 15.33 -21.50
CA ASP A 501 13.58 14.23 -20.58
C ASP A 501 12.32 13.74 -19.84
N VAL A 502 11.51 14.66 -19.31
CA VAL A 502 10.26 14.31 -18.62
C VAL A 502 9.24 13.75 -19.62
N ALA A 503 9.20 14.30 -20.83
CA ALA A 503 8.36 13.80 -21.92
C ALA A 503 8.72 12.37 -22.34
N GLU A 504 10.03 12.06 -22.45
CA GLU A 504 10.55 10.73 -22.78
C GLU A 504 10.22 9.71 -21.68
N ASN A 505 10.42 10.08 -20.41
CA ASN A 505 10.05 9.25 -19.26
C ASN A 505 8.55 8.92 -19.27
N LEU A 506 7.70 9.94 -19.38
CA LEU A 506 6.24 9.77 -19.43
C LEU A 506 5.80 8.91 -20.61
N LEU A 507 6.34 9.17 -21.81
CA LEU A 507 6.03 8.38 -22.99
C LEU A 507 6.46 6.91 -22.81
N THR A 508 7.60 6.66 -22.16
CA THR A 508 8.10 5.31 -21.89
C THR A 508 7.20 4.53 -20.95
N VAL A 509 6.66 5.17 -19.91
CA VAL A 509 5.64 4.57 -19.03
C VAL A 509 4.35 4.30 -19.81
N LEU A 510 3.86 5.25 -20.60
CA LEU A 510 2.65 5.06 -21.42
C LEU A 510 2.80 3.92 -22.45
N ARG A 511 3.99 3.74 -23.01
CA ARG A 511 4.28 2.66 -23.98
C ARG A 511 4.17 1.26 -23.37
N GLN A 512 4.27 1.11 -22.05
CA GLN A 512 4.08 -0.19 -21.39
C GLN A 512 2.67 -0.74 -21.58
N ARG A 513 1.69 0.14 -21.85
CA ARG A 513 0.32 -0.26 -22.21
C ARG A 513 0.25 -1.01 -23.55
N VAL A 514 1.26 -0.86 -24.39
CA VAL A 514 1.33 -1.54 -25.69
C VAL A 514 2.00 -2.91 -25.56
N SER A 515 3.06 -3.02 -24.75
CA SER A 515 3.76 -4.32 -24.56
C SER A 515 3.01 -5.24 -23.60
N GLY A 516 2.31 -4.69 -22.61
CA GLY A 516 1.63 -5.45 -21.56
C GLY A 516 2.59 -6.01 -20.50
N ASP A 517 3.88 -5.65 -20.51
CA ASP A 517 4.86 -6.18 -19.55
C ASP A 517 4.52 -5.79 -18.11
N LEU A 518 3.95 -4.59 -17.91
CA LEU A 518 3.49 -4.12 -16.60
C LEU A 518 2.21 -4.80 -16.10
N LEU A 519 1.54 -5.63 -16.91
CA LEU A 519 0.37 -6.41 -16.49
C LEU A 519 0.76 -7.65 -15.66
N GLN A 520 2.04 -8.00 -15.62
CA GLN A 520 2.52 -9.18 -14.90
C GLN A 520 2.55 -8.96 -13.38
N THR A 521 2.50 -10.05 -12.62
CA THR A 521 2.61 -10.06 -11.16
C THR A 521 3.82 -9.26 -10.70
N SER A 522 3.62 -8.34 -9.76
CA SER A 522 4.68 -7.54 -9.13
C SER A 522 5.44 -6.58 -10.05
N ALA A 523 4.89 -6.26 -11.22
CA ALA A 523 5.58 -5.44 -12.20
C ALA A 523 5.70 -3.96 -11.80
N ILE A 524 6.92 -3.44 -11.84
CA ILE A 524 7.31 -2.03 -11.69
C ILE A 524 8.27 -1.63 -12.82
N MET A 525 8.69 -0.37 -12.85
CA MET A 525 9.79 0.09 -13.71
C MET A 525 11.08 0.29 -12.91
N THR A 526 12.21 -0.16 -13.45
CA THR A 526 13.53 0.15 -12.91
C THR A 526 13.92 1.62 -13.15
N ARG A 527 15.02 2.06 -12.55
CA ARG A 527 15.61 3.40 -12.80
C ARG A 527 16.06 3.60 -14.26
N ASP A 528 16.27 2.51 -15.00
CA ASP A 528 16.63 2.52 -16.44
C ASP A 528 15.40 2.35 -17.35
N LEU A 529 14.21 2.58 -16.80
CA LEU A 529 12.92 2.48 -17.48
C LEU A 529 12.66 1.10 -18.12
N GLN A 530 13.08 0.03 -17.44
CA GLN A 530 12.79 -1.35 -17.86
C GLN A 530 11.76 -2.00 -16.93
N PRO A 531 10.83 -2.82 -17.43
CA PRO A 531 9.93 -3.59 -16.59
C PRO A 531 10.68 -4.61 -15.70
N LEU A 532 10.32 -4.66 -14.42
CA LEU A 532 10.81 -5.62 -13.43
C LEU A 532 9.62 -6.20 -12.69
N SER A 533 9.43 -7.52 -12.73
CA SER A 533 8.24 -8.23 -12.23
C SER A 533 8.63 -9.57 -11.60
N ALA A 534 7.68 -10.29 -11.04
CA ALA A 534 7.90 -11.66 -10.55
C ALA A 534 8.28 -12.65 -11.67
N VAL A 535 8.09 -12.28 -12.95
CA VAL A 535 8.46 -13.14 -14.10
C VAL A 535 9.97 -13.10 -14.35
N ASN A 536 10.56 -11.90 -14.39
CA ASN A 536 11.99 -11.71 -14.71
C ASN A 536 12.87 -11.42 -13.47
N ASP A 537 12.27 -11.16 -12.31
CA ASP A 537 12.91 -11.03 -11.00
C ASP A 537 12.20 -11.92 -9.99
N ARG A 538 12.12 -13.22 -10.31
CA ARG A 538 11.38 -14.20 -9.51
C ARG A 538 12.06 -14.47 -8.18
N ASN A 539 11.29 -14.47 -7.10
CA ASN A 539 11.81 -14.83 -5.78
C ASN A 539 12.27 -16.30 -5.74
N ASP A 540 13.49 -16.52 -5.26
CA ASP A 540 14.19 -17.81 -5.23
C ASP A 540 14.69 -18.19 -3.83
N TYR A 541 14.01 -17.70 -2.79
CA TYR A 541 14.37 -18.00 -1.41
C TYR A 541 14.29 -19.51 -1.10
N ALA A 542 15.42 -20.07 -0.68
CA ALA A 542 15.63 -21.44 -0.21
C ALA A 542 16.45 -21.48 1.09
N GLY A 543 16.33 -20.44 1.93
CA GLY A 543 17.03 -20.32 3.20
C GLY A 543 18.29 -19.44 3.17
N PRO A 544 19.13 -19.49 4.24
CA PRO A 544 20.32 -18.66 4.34
C PRO A 544 21.26 -18.77 3.12
N GLY A 545 21.76 -17.63 2.63
CA GLY A 545 22.63 -17.54 1.45
C GLY A 545 21.90 -17.48 0.11
N THR A 546 20.57 -17.61 0.09
CA THR A 546 19.72 -17.53 -1.11
C THR A 546 18.74 -16.36 -1.02
N GLY A 547 17.88 -16.18 -2.03
CA GLY A 547 16.87 -15.13 -2.04
C GLY A 547 17.45 -13.73 -2.27
N TYR A 548 16.62 -12.71 -2.02
CA TYR A 548 17.05 -11.32 -2.04
C TYR A 548 17.87 -10.96 -0.80
N ARG A 549 18.96 -10.21 -1.03
CA ARG A 549 19.78 -9.62 0.03
C ARG A 549 20.35 -8.28 -0.46
N PRO A 550 20.24 -7.18 0.30
CA PRO A 550 20.92 -5.96 -0.06
C PRO A 550 22.44 -6.21 -0.02
N SER A 551 23.10 -6.00 -1.15
CA SER A 551 24.54 -6.23 -1.31
C SER A 551 25.12 -5.28 -2.37
N GLY A 552 26.46 -5.22 -2.44
CA GLY A 552 27.15 -4.37 -3.43
C GLY A 552 26.72 -2.91 -3.35
N ALA A 553 26.43 -2.31 -4.50
CA ALA A 553 26.07 -0.90 -4.62
C ALA A 553 24.84 -0.51 -3.78
N ARG A 554 23.82 -1.37 -3.73
CA ARG A 554 22.61 -1.10 -2.94
C ARG A 554 22.91 -1.03 -1.44
N TRP A 555 23.77 -1.92 -0.93
CA TRP A 555 24.17 -1.87 0.47
C TRP A 555 25.01 -0.62 0.79
N GLU A 556 25.91 -0.21 -0.11
CA GLU A 556 26.66 1.04 0.06
C GLU A 556 25.75 2.27 0.06
N GLU A 557 24.71 2.29 -0.77
CA GLU A 557 23.68 3.33 -0.80
C GLU A 557 22.89 3.39 0.53
N MET A 558 22.46 2.25 1.06
CA MET A 558 21.70 2.15 2.31
C MET A 558 22.50 2.57 3.56
N LYS A 559 23.84 2.51 3.53
CA LYS A 559 24.67 2.97 4.65
C LYS A 559 24.74 4.49 4.74
N ARG A 560 24.42 5.22 3.67
CA ARG A 560 24.39 6.68 3.66
C ARG A 560 23.11 7.17 4.36
N LEU A 561 23.29 8.01 5.36
CA LEU A 561 22.23 8.69 6.10
C LEU A 561 22.48 10.19 6.06
N ARG A 562 21.50 10.99 6.50
CA ARG A 562 21.59 12.45 6.52
C ARG A 562 22.82 12.96 7.26
N HIS A 563 23.15 12.35 8.40
CA HIS A 563 24.30 12.72 9.23
C HIS A 563 25.11 11.47 9.55
N VAL A 564 26.21 11.26 8.82
CA VAL A 564 27.19 10.23 9.12
C VAL A 564 28.55 10.91 9.25
N THR A 565 29.22 10.77 10.38
CA THR A 565 30.57 11.32 10.58
C THR A 565 31.64 10.28 10.31
N SER A 566 32.80 10.73 9.82
CA SER A 566 33.96 9.86 9.64
C SER A 566 34.50 9.43 11.01
N ALA A 567 34.74 8.14 11.19
CA ALA A 567 35.39 7.65 12.41
C ALA A 567 36.86 8.11 12.52
N GLU A 568 37.52 8.34 11.38
CA GLU A 568 38.91 8.81 11.33
C GLU A 568 39.00 10.33 11.56
N ASN A 569 37.99 11.08 11.11
CA ASN A 569 37.89 12.54 11.29
C ASN A 569 36.47 12.90 11.79
N PRO A 570 36.19 12.76 13.10
CA PRO A 570 34.84 12.92 13.66
C PRO A 570 34.17 14.28 13.41
N GLU A 571 34.96 15.29 13.05
CA GLU A 571 34.52 16.63 12.65
C GLU A 571 34.04 16.73 11.18
N VAL A 572 34.22 15.68 10.38
CA VAL A 572 33.87 15.64 8.95
C VAL A 572 32.69 14.69 8.72
N GLU A 573 31.61 15.21 8.12
CA GLU A 573 30.51 14.39 7.61
C GLU A 573 30.94 13.67 6.32
N VAL A 574 30.54 12.41 6.20
CA VAL A 574 30.82 11.55 5.05
C VAL A 574 29.69 11.72 4.03
N ASP A 575 30.08 11.86 2.76
CA ASP A 575 29.18 12.15 1.65
C ASP A 575 28.23 11.02 1.21
#